data_AF-A0A2G4INM3-F1
#
_entry.id   AF-A0A2G4INM3-F1
#
_cell.length_a   1.000
_cell.length_b   1.000
_cell.length_c   1.000
_cell.angle_alpha   90.00
_cell.angle_beta   90.00
_cell.angle_gamma   90.00
#
_symmetry.space_group_name_H-M   'P 1'
#
loop_
_entity.id
_entity.type
_entity.pdbx_description
1 polymer ?
#
loop_
_entity_poly.entity_id
_entity_poly.type
_entity_poly.pdbx_seq_one_letter_code
_entity_poly.pdbx_strand_id
1 'polypeptide(L)' 'MPSTGRKLRRYVGRETISVPTAKFDVVHFQNLFPDKPPTELCVADQDFIPVRAQWPFRKQTYELMELTGDAR' A
#
# COMPACT_ATOMS: atom_id res chain seq x y z
N MET A 1 0.52 26.99 10.44
CA MET A 1 1.47 26.20 9.62
C MET A 1 1.03 24.74 9.69
N PRO A 2 0.83 24.01 8.58
CA PRO A 2 0.59 22.58 8.70
C PRO A 2 1.92 21.98 9.13
N SER A 3 2.01 21.54 10.39
CA SER A 3 3.13 20.71 10.83
C SER A 3 3.13 19.48 9.93
N THR A 4 4.17 19.33 9.12
CA THR A 4 4.48 18.07 8.43
C THR A 4 4.81 17.04 9.50
N GLY A 5 3.76 16.55 10.18
CA GLY A 5 3.85 15.49 11.16
C GLY A 5 4.62 14.36 10.51
N ARG A 6 5.78 14.02 11.08
CA ARG A 6 6.68 13.00 10.57
C ARG A 6 5.83 11.74 10.37
N LYS A 7 5.57 11.35 9.12
CA LYS A 7 4.87 10.09 8.83
C LYS A 7 5.77 8.98 9.35
N LEU A 8 5.41 8.43 10.51
CA LEU A 8 6.11 7.28 11.07
C LEU A 8 5.70 6.07 10.24
N ARG A 9 6.69 5.44 9.59
CA ARG A 9 6.49 4.20 8.85
C ARG A 9 6.99 3.04 9.70
N ARG A 10 6.12 2.07 9.96
CA ARG A 10 6.44 0.82 10.66
C ARG A 10 6.56 -0.30 9.64
N TYR A 11 7.69 -1.01 9.66
CA TYR A 11 7.81 -2.28 8.95
C TYR A 11 6.99 -3.34 9.68
N VAL A 12 6.16 -4.09 8.94
CA VAL A 12 5.33 -5.16 9.48
C VAL A 12 5.94 -6.52 9.16
N GLY A 13 6.34 -6.73 7.91
CA GLY A 13 6.88 -8.02 7.47
C GLY A 13 7.01 -8.12 5.96
N ARG A 14 7.40 -9.32 5.52
CA ARG A 14 7.28 -9.77 4.14
C ARG A 14 6.18 -10.83 4.06
N GLU A 15 5.37 -10.75 3.03
CA GLU A 15 4.27 -11.69 2.78
C GLU A 15 4.02 -11.83 1.28
N THR A 16 3.35 -12.89 0.87
CA THR A 16 2.87 -13.05 -0.51
C THR A 16 1.40 -12.65 -0.55
N ILE A 17 1.05 -11.63 -1.32
CA ILE A 17 -0.35 -11.22 -1.51
C ILE A 17 -0.84 -11.57 -2.91
N SER A 18 -2.13 -11.91 -3.01
CA SER A 18 -2.83 -12.06 -4.29
C SER A 18 -3.64 -10.80 -4.56
N VAL A 19 -3.44 -10.22 -5.75
CA VAL A 19 -4.27 -9.16 -6.34
C VAL A 19 -4.87 -9.69 -7.65
N PRO A 20 -5.87 -9.03 -8.26
CA PRO A 20 -6.55 -9.56 -9.44
C PRO A 20 -5.61 -9.96 -10.59
N THR A 21 -4.50 -9.26 -10.78
CA THR A 21 -3.51 -9.53 -11.84
C THR A 21 -2.63 -10.75 -11.58
N ALA A 22 -2.12 -10.89 -10.35
CA ALA A 22 -1.05 -11.83 -10.04
C ALA A 22 -0.84 -11.97 -8.53
N LYS A 23 0.13 -12.81 -8.16
CA LYS A 23 0.68 -12.89 -6.81
C LYS A 23 2.00 -12.14 -6.76
N PHE A 24 2.22 -11.41 -5.68
CA PHE A 24 3.44 -10.65 -5.45
C PHE A 24 4.00 -10.96 -4.08
N ASP A 25 5.31 -11.18 -4.02
CA ASP A 25 6.06 -11.11 -2.78
C ASP A 25 6.30 -9.64 -2.45
N VAL A 26 5.74 -9.21 -1.32
CA VAL A 26 5.67 -7.80 -0.94
C VAL A 26 6.32 -7.55 0.41
N VAL A 27 6.78 -6.32 0.56
CA VAL A 27 7.16 -5.73 1.84
C VAL A 27 5.98 -4.95 2.37
N HIS A 28 5.52 -5.27 3.57
CA HIS A 28 4.37 -4.64 4.22
C HIS A 28 4.82 -3.58 5.21
N PHE A 29 4.30 -2.37 5.02
CA PHE A 29 4.48 -1.22 5.88
C PHE A 29 3.14 -0.67 6.37
N GLN A 30 3.18 -0.05 7.54
CA GLN A 30 2.11 0.79 8.05
C GLN A 30 2.58 2.23 8.15
N ASN A 31 1.81 3.17 7.60
CA ASN A 31 2.00 4.57 7.94
C ASN A 31 1.10 4.91 9.13
N LEU A 32 1.72 5.34 10.21
CA LEU A 32 1.06 5.69 11.46
C LEU A 32 0.70 7.17 11.45
N PHE A 33 -0.50 7.45 11.97
CA PHE A 33 -1.02 8.80 12.14
C PHE A 33 -1.47 8.96 13.60
N PRO A 34 -1.32 10.15 14.21
CA PRO A 34 -1.70 10.34 15.62
C PRO A 34 -3.17 10.04 15.91
N ASP A 35 -4.07 10.51 15.04
CA ASP A 35 -5.52 10.50 15.30
C ASP A 35 -6.31 9.63 14.31
N LYS A 36 -5.62 8.75 13.57
CA LYS A 36 -6.26 7.92 12.53
C LYS A 36 -5.72 6.50 12.57
N PRO A 37 -6.55 5.50 12.25
CA PRO A 37 -6.07 4.15 11.98
C PRO A 37 -4.89 4.17 11.00
N PRO A 38 -3.88 3.30 11.19
CA PRO A 38 -2.78 3.16 10.25
C PRO A 38 -3.28 2.91 8.84
N THR A 39 -2.54 3.41 7.85
CA THR A 39 -2.73 2.98 6.46
C THR A 39 -1.81 1.81 6.18
N GLU A 40 -2.32 0.79 5.53
CA GLU A 40 -1.54 -0.36 5.09
C GLU A 40 -0.94 -0.09 3.71
N LEU A 41 0.32 -0.42 3.52
CA LEU A 41 1.02 -0.28 2.25
C LEU A 41 1.88 -1.52 1.99
N CYS A 42 1.53 -2.27 0.95
CA CYS A 42 2.27 -3.42 0.47
C CYS A 42 2.94 -3.04 -0.85
N VAL A 43 4.27 -3.16 -0.91
CA VAL A 43 5.07 -2.81 -2.08
C VAL A 43 5.83 -4.02 -2.59
N ALA A 44 6.01 -4.13 -3.90
CA ALA A 44 6.88 -5.15 -4.49
C ALA A 44 8.32 -4.97 -3.96
N ASP A 45 8.96 -6.06 -3.55
CA ASP A 45 10.26 -6.01 -2.86
C ASP A 45 11.40 -5.44 -3.72
N GLN A 46 11.33 -5.61 -5.03
CA GLN A 46 12.40 -5.21 -5.95
C GLN A 46 12.32 -3.71 -6.30
N ASP A 47 11.14 -3.23 -6.70
CA ASP A 47 11.00 -1.89 -7.28
C ASP A 47 10.21 -0.91 -6.39
N PHE A 48 9.80 -1.34 -5.19
CA PHE A 48 8.94 -0.58 -4.27
C PHE A 48 7.65 -0.04 -4.91
N ILE A 49 7.19 -0.69 -5.98
CA ILE A 49 5.91 -0.39 -6.64
C ILE A 49 4.77 -0.77 -5.69
N PRO A 50 3.82 0.14 -5.39
CA PRO A 50 2.65 -0.19 -4.59
C PRO A 50 1.81 -1.29 -5.27
N VAL A 51 1.71 -2.45 -4.62
CA VAL A 51 0.85 -3.56 -5.07
C VAL A 51 -0.53 -3.46 -4.44
N ARG A 52 -0.60 -3.05 -3.17
CA ARG A 52 -1.85 -2.80 -2.46
C ARG A 52 -1.65 -1.66 -1.46
N ALA A 53 -2.63 -0.77 -1.36
CA ALA A 53 -2.67 0.24 -0.31
C ALA A 53 -4.09 0.33 0.26
N GLN A 54 -4.20 0.39 1.58
CA GLN A 54 -5.49 0.50 2.28
C GLN A 54 -5.51 1.73 3.16
N TRP A 55 -6.59 2.50 3.05
CA TRP A 55 -6.90 3.63 3.92
C TRP A 55 -8.18 3.31 4.70
N PRO A 56 -8.08 2.62 5.86
CA PRO A 56 -9.26 2.19 6.62
C PRO A 56 -10.21 3.35 6.95
N PHE A 57 -9.66 4.50 7.33
CA PHE A 57 -10.45 5.71 7.66
C PHE A 57 -11.15 6.34 6.45
N ARG A 58 -10.75 6.02 5.21
CA ARG A 58 -11.45 6.42 3.98
C ARG A 58 -12.33 5.32 3.40
N LYS A 59 -12.27 4.10 3.95
CA LYS A 59 -12.88 2.89 3.37
C LYS A 59 -12.46 2.70 1.90
N GLN A 60 -11.19 3.00 1.60
CA GLN A 60 -10.62 2.91 0.26
C GLN A 60 -9.49 1.89 0.23
N THR A 61 -9.52 1.05 -0.80
CA THR A 61 -8.47 0.09 -1.10
C THR A 61 -8.05 0.29 -2.54
N TYR A 62 -6.74 0.41 -2.74
CA TYR A 62 -6.09 0.35 -4.04
C TYR A 62 -5.44 -1.02 -4.18
N GLU A 63 -5.60 -1.65 -5.33
CA GLU A 63 -4.89 -2.86 -5.72
C GLU A 63 -4.34 -2.68 -7.12
N LEU A 64 -3.15 -3.20 -7.36
CA LEU A 64 -2.57 -3.27 -8.68
C LEU A 64 -3.45 -4.19 -9.55
N MET A 65 -3.86 -3.64 -10.69
CA MET A 65 -4.71 -4.31 -11.66
C MET A 65 -4.06 -4.24 -13.04
N GLU A 66 -4.29 -5.27 -13.84
CA GLU A 66 -3.93 -5.27 -15.25
C GLU A 66 -4.94 -4.40 -15.98
N LEU A 67 -4.44 -3.49 -16.82
CA LEU A 67 -5.31 -2.76 -17.72
C LEU A 67 -5.71 -3.70 -18.85
N THR A 68 -6.95 -4.17 -18.81
CA THR A 68 -7.53 -4.92 -19.92
C THR A 68 -7.97 -3.94 -21.01
N GLY A 69 -7.24 -3.88 -22.12
CA GLY A 69 -7.56 -3.06 -23.29
C GLY A 69 -6.32 -2.50 -23.96
N ASP A 70 -6.42 -2.16 -25.26
CA ASP A 70 -5.34 -1.40 -25.91
C ASP A 70 -5.25 -0.02 -25.25
N ALA A 71 -4.06 0.35 -24.76
CA ALA A 71 -3.74 1.73 -24.43
C ALA A 71 -3.66 2.54 -25.73
N ARG A 72 -4.82 2.94 -26.27
CA ARG A 72 -4.94 3.82 -27.43
C ARG A 72 -5.13 5.27 -27.00
#